data_AF-A0A6B1GJW3-F1
#
_entry.id   AF-A0A6B1GJW3-F1
#
_cell.length_a   1.000
_cell.length_b   1.000
_cell.length_c   1.000
_cell.angle_alpha   90.00
_cell.angle_beta   90.00
_cell.angle_gamma   90.00
#
_symmetry.space_group_name_H-M   'P 1'
#
loop_
_entity.id
_entity.type
_entity.pdbx_description
1 polymer ?
#
loop_
_entity_poly.entity_id
_entity_poly.type
_entity_poly.pdbx_seq_one_letter_code
_entity_poly.pdbx_strand_id
1 'polypeptide(L)'
;MDAVSGNQPRTWGQHGAEPTGVRPGCVVGFVLIAVGLAIGIAYGASGLRGGGIDLGYAEDYALASVVYRSTDGLFVVRLPDGEVIALSDLDPHNPPGGECRVSFRPDLAGTDGYGRFFDICSGAMYDISGRGLGDDGLDLRRLPLERGEDGKLELAGEPADVD
;
A
#
# COMPACT_ATOMS: atom_id res chain seq x y z
N MET A 1 -43.82 76.16 -52.99
CA MET A 1 -44.37 76.52 -51.67
C MET A 1 -45.25 75.34 -51.26
N ASP A 2 -44.90 74.44 -50.35
CA ASP A 2 -43.88 74.43 -49.30
C ASP A 2 -43.45 72.98 -48.93
N ALA A 3 -42.22 72.91 -48.40
CA ALA A 3 -41.65 72.00 -47.39
C ALA A 3 -42.18 70.55 -47.29
N VAL A 4 -41.39 69.52 -47.64
CA VAL A 4 -40.30 68.92 -46.84
C VAL A 4 -40.71 68.65 -45.38
N SER A 5 -41.14 67.43 -45.10
CA SER A 5 -41.17 66.85 -43.74
C SER A 5 -40.31 65.59 -43.74
N GLY A 6 -39.10 65.73 -43.18
CA GLY A 6 -38.09 64.68 -43.11
C GLY A 6 -38.38 63.69 -41.99
N ASN A 7 -38.50 62.41 -42.35
CA ASN A 7 -38.57 61.30 -41.42
C ASN A 7 -37.15 60.74 -41.22
N GLN A 8 -36.50 61.09 -40.11
CA GLN A 8 -35.20 60.51 -39.73
C GLN A 8 -35.44 59.21 -38.95
N PRO A 9 -34.88 58.07 -39.37
CA PRO A 9 -34.95 56.83 -38.60
C PRO A 9 -34.09 56.94 -37.33
N ARG A 10 -34.70 56.64 -36.18
CA ARG A 10 -34.01 56.47 -34.89
C ARG A 10 -33.13 55.22 -34.96
N THR A 11 -31.82 55.41 -35.00
CA THR A 11 -30.84 54.35 -34.75
C THR A 11 -30.78 54.11 -33.25
N TRP A 12 -31.25 52.95 -32.82
CA TRP A 12 -31.04 52.47 -31.45
C TRP A 12 -29.56 52.16 -31.27
N GLY A 13 -28.94 52.81 -30.29
CA GLY A 13 -27.54 52.59 -29.93
C GLY A 13 -27.32 51.12 -29.60
N GLN A 14 -26.50 50.46 -30.41
CA GLN A 14 -25.86 49.22 -30.03
C GLN A 14 -24.86 49.55 -28.91
N HIS A 15 -25.26 49.30 -27.66
CA HIS A 15 -24.31 49.13 -26.59
C HIS A 15 -23.52 47.86 -26.90
N GLY A 16 -22.34 48.04 -27.50
CA GLY A 16 -21.36 46.97 -27.64
C GLY A 16 -21.06 46.43 -26.25
N ALA A 17 -21.51 45.20 -25.98
CA ALA A 17 -20.95 44.43 -24.88
C ALA A 17 -19.47 44.24 -25.23
N GLU A 18 -18.59 44.97 -24.54
CA GLU A 18 -17.16 44.69 -24.57
C GLU A 18 -17.00 43.20 -24.26
N PRO A 19 -16.35 42.41 -25.14
CA PRO A 19 -15.97 41.06 -24.78
C PRO A 19 -15.09 41.20 -23.53
N THR A 20 -15.55 40.65 -22.41
CA THR A 20 -14.78 40.57 -21.18
C THR A 20 -13.56 39.71 -21.47
N GLY A 21 -12.50 40.38 -21.93
CA GLY A 21 -11.22 39.77 -22.22
C GLY A 21 -10.78 39.07 -20.94
N VAL A 22 -10.80 37.74 -20.98
CA VAL A 22 -10.32 36.91 -19.89
C VAL A 22 -8.88 37.34 -19.67
N ARG A 23 -8.63 38.05 -18.56
CA ARG A 23 -7.28 38.51 -18.23
C ARG A 23 -6.39 37.28 -18.22
N PRO A 24 -5.26 37.27 -18.95
CA PRO A 24 -4.44 36.08 -19.16
C PRO A 24 -4.00 35.41 -17.84
N GLY A 25 -3.94 36.18 -16.74
CA GLY A 25 -3.70 35.65 -15.39
C GLY A 25 -4.74 34.65 -14.87
N CYS A 26 -6.03 34.77 -15.25
CA CYS A 26 -7.06 33.80 -14.83
C CYS A 26 -6.91 32.45 -15.52
N VAL A 27 -6.46 32.43 -16.78
CA VAL A 27 -6.26 31.18 -17.53
C VAL A 27 -5.10 30.38 -16.92
N VAL A 28 -4.01 31.05 -16.57
CA VAL A 28 -2.84 30.40 -15.94
C VAL A 28 -3.20 29.79 -14.58
N GLY A 29 -3.98 30.50 -13.76
CA GLY A 29 -4.42 29.99 -12.46
C GLY A 29 -5.25 28.72 -12.56
N PHE A 30 -6.21 28.68 -13.49
CA PHE A 30 -7.04 27.49 -13.73
C PHE A 30 -6.23 26.31 -14.25
N VAL A 31 -5.27 26.54 -15.14
CA VAL A 31 -4.39 25.49 -15.67
C VAL A 31 -3.54 24.88 -14.55
N LEU A 32 -2.95 25.71 -13.67
CA LEU A 32 -2.14 25.21 -12.56
C LEU A 32 -2.97 24.41 -11.55
N ILE A 33 -4.19 24.84 -11.25
CA ILE A 33 -5.11 24.09 -10.38
C ILE A 33 -5.51 22.76 -11.02
N ALA A 34 -5.85 22.76 -12.31
CA ALA A 34 -6.24 21.55 -13.02
C ALA A 34 -5.08 20.54 -13.11
N VAL A 35 -3.85 21.02 -13.38
CA VAL A 35 -2.65 20.18 -13.39
C VAL A 35 -2.34 19.65 -11.98
N GLY A 36 -2.41 20.50 -10.95
CA GLY A 36 -2.21 20.09 -9.57
C GLY A 36 -3.23 19.05 -9.10
N LEU A 37 -4.50 19.21 -9.49
CA LEU A 37 -5.57 18.25 -9.20
C LEU A 37 -5.35 16.93 -9.96
N ALA A 38 -4.97 16.99 -11.24
CA ALA A 38 -4.69 15.79 -12.03
C ALA A 38 -3.50 14.99 -11.47
N ILE A 39 -2.43 15.68 -11.05
CA ILE A 39 -1.30 15.06 -10.36
C ILE A 39 -1.78 14.47 -9.02
N GLY A 40 -2.51 15.22 -8.21
CA GLY A 40 -3.05 14.76 -6.93
C GLY A 40 -3.93 13.52 -7.06
N ILE A 41 -4.77 13.43 -8.10
CA ILE A 41 -5.62 12.26 -8.37
C ILE A 41 -4.76 11.09 -8.88
N ALA A 42 -3.80 11.32 -9.77
CA ALA A 42 -2.94 10.27 -10.30
C ALA A 42 -2.11 9.59 -9.20
N TYR A 43 -1.52 10.37 -8.29
CA TYR A 43 -0.73 9.84 -7.18
C TYR A 43 -1.59 9.41 -5.98
N GLY A 44 -2.73 10.07 -5.73
CA GLY A 44 -3.65 9.72 -4.65
C GLY A 44 -4.44 8.44 -4.93
N ALA A 45 -4.82 8.18 -6.18
CA ALA A 45 -5.53 6.96 -6.54
C ALA A 45 -4.67 5.69 -6.40
N SER A 46 -3.34 5.81 -6.51
CA SER A 46 -2.41 4.72 -6.23
C SER A 46 -2.32 4.37 -4.74
N GLY A 47 -2.51 5.34 -3.84
CA GLY A 47 -2.53 5.11 -2.40
C GLY A 47 -3.89 4.67 -1.83
N LEU A 48 -4.96 4.70 -2.64
CA LEU A 48 -6.33 4.39 -2.21
C LEU A 48 -6.80 2.97 -2.61
N ARG A 49 -5.98 2.20 -3.33
CA ARG A 49 -6.26 0.81 -3.67
C ARG A 49 -5.44 -0.12 -2.76
N GLY A 50 -6.02 -0.43 -1.60
CA GLY A 50 -5.57 -1.50 -0.69
C GLY A 50 -4.45 -1.07 0.26
N GLY A 51 -4.74 -1.05 1.56
CA GLY A 51 -3.76 -0.77 2.63
C GLY A 51 -2.76 -1.90 2.85
N GLY A 52 -2.20 -2.46 1.78
CA GLY A 52 -1.19 -3.51 1.84
C GLY A 52 0.14 -2.96 2.35
N ILE A 53 0.95 -3.85 2.93
CA ILE A 53 2.30 -3.50 3.40
C ILE A 53 3.28 -3.85 2.29
N ASP A 54 3.97 -2.84 1.75
CA ASP A 54 5.03 -3.01 0.75
C ASP A 54 6.23 -3.76 1.36
N LEU A 55 6.57 -4.93 0.81
CA LEU A 55 7.69 -5.76 1.21
C LEU A 55 8.87 -5.72 0.23
N GLY A 56 8.85 -4.89 -0.81
CA GLY A 56 9.91 -4.81 -1.82
C GLY A 56 9.91 -6.00 -2.77
N TYR A 57 11.09 -6.37 -3.28
CA TYR A 57 11.23 -7.49 -4.23
C TYR A 57 11.81 -8.74 -3.56
N ALA A 58 11.56 -9.91 -4.14
CA ALA A 58 12.08 -11.17 -3.59
C ALA A 58 13.62 -11.20 -3.56
N GLU A 59 14.26 -10.61 -4.57
CA GLU A 59 15.71 -10.47 -4.70
C GLU A 59 16.38 -9.64 -3.61
N ASP A 60 15.63 -8.80 -2.89
CA ASP A 60 16.16 -7.99 -1.79
C ASP A 60 16.47 -8.85 -0.54
N TYR A 61 15.96 -10.07 -0.48
CA TYR A 61 16.15 -11.02 0.61
C TYR A 61 17.15 -12.11 0.21
N ALA A 62 18.15 -12.42 1.04
CA ALA A 62 19.07 -13.53 0.77
C ALA A 62 18.35 -14.89 0.87
N LEU A 63 18.80 -15.91 0.14
CA LEU A 63 18.26 -17.27 0.31
C LEU A 63 18.46 -17.77 1.74
N ALA A 64 17.47 -18.49 2.26
CA ALA A 64 17.44 -18.99 3.64
C ALA A 64 17.63 -17.88 4.71
N SER A 65 17.06 -16.70 4.48
CA SER A 65 17.17 -15.55 5.39
C SER A 65 15.82 -15.17 6.00
N VAL A 66 15.90 -14.53 7.17
CA VAL A 66 14.75 -14.02 7.92
C VAL A 66 15.01 -12.56 8.24
N VAL A 67 14.07 -11.69 7.87
CA VAL A 67 14.10 -10.25 8.16
C VAL A 67 12.89 -9.91 9.02
N TYR A 68 13.12 -9.36 10.22
CA TYR A 68 12.04 -8.91 11.09
C TYR A 68 11.61 -7.49 10.74
N ARG A 69 10.31 -7.28 10.55
CA ARG A 69 9.69 -5.98 10.36
C ARG A 69 8.89 -5.60 11.59
N SER A 70 9.57 -4.97 12.55
CA SER A 70 8.98 -4.64 13.85
C SER A 70 7.79 -3.68 13.78
N THR A 71 7.77 -2.78 12.80
CA THR A 71 6.65 -1.85 12.57
C THR A 71 5.36 -2.56 12.17
N ASP A 72 5.49 -3.73 11.56
CA ASP A 72 4.41 -4.50 10.96
C ASP A 72 4.11 -5.79 11.74
N GLY A 73 4.91 -6.12 12.76
CA GLY A 73 4.73 -7.31 13.59
C GLY A 73 4.88 -8.63 12.84
N LEU A 74 5.80 -8.69 11.88
CA LEU A 74 5.96 -9.86 11.02
C LEU A 74 7.43 -10.15 10.66
N PHE A 75 7.67 -11.38 10.21
CA PHE A 75 8.91 -11.81 9.59
C PHE A 75 8.70 -11.99 8.09
N VAL A 76 9.62 -11.48 7.28
CA VAL A 76 9.76 -11.85 5.87
C VAL A 76 10.84 -12.91 5.79
N VAL A 77 10.49 -14.06 5.25
CA VAL A 77 11.39 -15.21 5.14
C VAL A 77 11.56 -15.56 3.68
N ARG A 78 12.81 -15.65 3.22
CA ARG A 78 13.12 -16.27 1.93
C ARG A 78 13.65 -17.68 2.17
N LEU A 79 12.89 -18.67 1.75
CA LEU A 79 13.19 -20.08 1.91
C LEU A 79 14.37 -20.52 1.01
N PRO A 80 14.97 -21.70 1.28
CA PRO A 80 16.10 -22.20 0.49
C PRO A 80 15.80 -22.45 -0.99
N ASP A 81 14.54 -22.71 -1.33
CA ASP A 81 14.07 -22.89 -2.71
C ASP A 81 13.77 -21.56 -3.42
N GLY A 82 13.89 -20.43 -2.71
CA GLY A 82 13.67 -19.09 -3.22
C GLY A 82 12.25 -18.56 -3.03
N GLU A 83 11.32 -19.34 -2.48
CA GLU A 83 9.99 -18.86 -2.08
C GLU A 83 10.14 -17.77 -1.00
N VAL A 84 9.31 -16.72 -1.08
CA VAL A 84 9.22 -15.70 -0.03
C VAL A 84 7.87 -15.83 0.64
N ILE A 85 7.89 -15.94 1.97
CA ILE A 85 6.70 -16.03 2.82
C ILE A 85 6.75 -14.93 3.89
N ALA A 86 5.57 -14.53 4.38
CA ALA A 86 5.44 -13.68 5.54
C ALA A 86 4.83 -14.47 6.70
N LEU A 87 5.43 -14.35 7.88
CA LEU A 87 4.99 -15.03 9.10
C LEU A 87 4.63 -14.00 10.17
N SER A 88 3.51 -14.22 10.87
CA SER A 88 3.16 -13.45 12.07
C SER A 88 4.22 -13.63 13.14
N ASP A 89 4.55 -12.57 13.89
CA ASP A 89 5.47 -12.70 15.03
C ASP A 89 4.79 -13.15 16.33
N LEU A 90 3.48 -13.42 16.30
CA LEU A 90 2.71 -13.89 17.45
C LEU A 90 2.73 -15.42 17.52
N ASP A 91 2.98 -15.95 18.72
CA ASP A 91 2.87 -17.39 18.98
C ASP A 91 1.39 -17.84 18.90
N PRO A 92 1.03 -18.88 18.12
CA PRO A 92 -0.31 -19.48 18.13
C PRO A 92 -0.76 -20.04 19.49
N HIS A 93 0.15 -20.30 20.43
CA HIS A 93 -0.14 -20.75 21.80
C HIS A 93 -0.63 -19.62 22.72
N ASN A 94 -0.65 -18.38 22.24
CA ASN A 94 -1.13 -17.26 23.04
C ASN A 94 -2.57 -17.52 23.53
N PRO A 95 -2.85 -17.32 24.83
CA PRO A 95 -4.23 -17.25 25.28
C PRO A 95 -4.92 -16.03 24.63
N PRO A 96 -6.26 -15.97 24.61
CA PRO A 96 -6.98 -14.78 24.15
C PRO A 96 -6.47 -13.52 24.87
N GLY A 97 -5.96 -12.54 24.10
CA GLY A 97 -5.35 -11.32 24.64
C GLY A 97 -3.87 -11.44 25.06
N GLY A 98 -3.22 -12.57 24.79
CA GLY A 98 -1.78 -12.75 24.97
C GLY A 98 -0.97 -12.01 23.90
N GLU A 99 0.26 -11.63 24.26
CA GLU A 99 1.18 -10.86 23.41
C GLU A 99 2.55 -11.53 23.27
N CYS A 100 2.65 -12.85 23.52
CA CYS A 100 3.93 -13.54 23.39
C CYS A 100 4.34 -13.61 21.91
N ARG A 101 5.56 -13.13 21.66
CA ARG A 101 6.12 -13.01 20.32
C ARG A 101 7.26 -14.01 20.15
N VAL A 102 7.32 -14.62 18.98
CA VAL A 102 8.46 -15.44 18.60
C VAL A 102 9.62 -14.56 18.16
N SER A 103 10.83 -15.04 18.40
CA SER A 103 12.07 -14.44 17.92
C SER A 103 12.83 -15.43 17.04
N PHE A 104 13.47 -14.96 15.97
CA PHE A 104 14.34 -15.81 15.18
C PHE A 104 15.70 -15.97 15.86
N ARG A 105 16.14 -17.22 16.01
CA ARG A 105 17.34 -17.64 16.72
C ARG A 105 18.26 -18.43 15.77
N PRO A 106 19.24 -17.75 15.13
CA PRO A 106 20.19 -18.42 14.25
C PRO A 106 21.09 -19.41 14.99
N ASP A 107 21.25 -19.22 16.31
CA ASP A 107 22.01 -20.11 17.19
C ASP A 107 21.30 -21.43 17.52
N LEU A 108 19.98 -21.51 17.30
CA LEU A 108 19.19 -22.73 17.51
C LEU A 108 19.08 -23.57 16.23
N ALA A 109 20.15 -23.60 15.44
CA ALA A 109 20.13 -24.24 14.13
C ALA A 109 19.78 -25.74 14.21
N GLY A 110 18.89 -26.19 13.32
CA GLY A 110 18.50 -27.59 13.19
C GLY A 110 19.53 -28.44 12.43
N THR A 111 19.14 -29.69 12.11
CA THR A 111 19.93 -30.57 11.24
C THR A 111 20.03 -30.06 9.80
N ASP A 112 19.12 -29.18 9.41
CA ASP A 112 19.09 -28.45 8.14
C ASP A 112 20.05 -27.24 8.12
N GLY A 113 20.63 -26.87 9.26
CA GLY A 113 21.57 -25.75 9.40
C GLY A 113 20.89 -24.37 9.45
N TYR A 114 19.56 -24.31 9.44
CA TYR A 114 18.83 -23.04 9.53
C TYR A 114 18.43 -22.75 10.97
N GLY A 115 18.44 -21.46 11.33
CA GLY A 115 17.91 -21.00 12.61
C GLY A 115 16.43 -21.33 12.81
N ARG A 116 15.93 -21.12 14.03
CA ARG A 116 14.55 -21.43 14.42
C ARG A 116 13.84 -20.22 14.97
N PHE A 117 12.52 -20.18 14.84
CA PHE A 117 11.72 -19.27 15.65
C PHE A 117 11.52 -19.89 17.04
N PHE A 118 11.57 -19.06 18.07
CA PHE A 118 11.43 -19.48 19.45
C PHE A 118 10.57 -18.47 20.22
N ASP A 119 9.52 -18.95 20.87
CA ASP A 119 8.78 -18.19 21.88
C ASP A 119 9.36 -18.49 23.27
N ILE A 120 9.70 -17.44 24.00
CA ILE A 120 10.19 -17.56 25.37
C ILE A 120 9.07 -17.84 26.38
N CYS A 121 7.82 -17.48 26.08
CA CYS A 121 6.72 -17.70 27.01
C CYS A 121 6.31 -19.17 27.07
N SER A 122 6.07 -19.80 25.91
CA SER A 122 5.62 -21.18 25.78
C SER A 122 6.79 -22.18 25.70
N GLY A 123 7.96 -21.72 25.26
CA GLY A 123 9.07 -22.58 24.86
C GLY A 123 8.88 -23.24 23.49
N ALA A 124 7.84 -22.85 22.74
CA ALA A 124 7.58 -23.38 21.41
C ALA A 124 8.70 -23.03 20.42
N MET A 125 8.96 -23.95 19.50
CA MET A 125 9.95 -23.78 18.45
C MET A 125 9.32 -24.07 17.09
N TYR A 126 9.78 -23.33 16.09
CA TYR A 126 9.35 -23.47 14.70
C TYR A 126 10.56 -23.51 13.77
N ASP A 127 10.47 -24.26 12.69
CA ASP A 127 11.47 -24.22 11.63
C ASP A 127 11.43 -22.90 10.84
N ILE A 128 12.35 -22.71 9.90
CA ILE A 128 12.42 -21.50 9.08
C ILE A 128 11.14 -21.24 8.26
N SER A 129 10.35 -22.28 7.97
CA SER A 129 9.08 -22.16 7.24
C SER A 129 7.88 -21.80 8.13
N GLY A 130 8.12 -21.65 9.44
CA GLY A 130 7.11 -21.40 10.45
C GLY A 130 6.38 -22.65 10.94
N ARG A 131 6.82 -23.86 10.54
CA ARG A 131 6.19 -25.10 10.99
C ARG A 131 6.58 -25.40 12.44
N GLY A 132 5.60 -25.74 13.27
CA GLY A 132 5.80 -26.16 14.65
C GLY A 132 6.66 -27.43 14.72
N LEU A 133 7.62 -27.43 15.65
CA LEU A 133 8.45 -28.60 15.95
C LEU A 133 7.89 -29.46 17.10
N GLY A 134 6.78 -29.03 17.70
CA GLY A 134 6.02 -29.80 18.67
C GLY A 134 5.01 -30.75 18.00
N ASP A 135 4.37 -31.60 18.81
CA ASP A 135 3.36 -32.56 18.38
C ASP A 135 1.91 -32.01 18.50
N ASP A 136 1.75 -30.70 18.74
CA ASP A 136 0.45 -30.03 18.88
C ASP A 136 -0.19 -29.63 17.53
N GLY A 137 0.60 -29.63 16.45
CA GLY A 137 0.16 -29.26 15.10
C GLY A 137 -0.08 -27.75 14.92
N LEU A 138 0.50 -26.91 15.79
CA LEU A 138 0.38 -25.45 15.68
C LEU A 138 1.58 -24.87 14.94
N ASP A 139 1.30 -24.22 13.81
CA ASP A 139 2.27 -23.50 12.98
C ASP A 139 2.14 -21.99 13.19
N LEU A 140 3.22 -21.24 12.91
CA LEU A 140 3.13 -19.79 12.78
C LEU A 140 2.17 -19.42 11.66
N ARG A 141 1.30 -18.44 11.93
CA ARG A 141 0.35 -17.95 10.94
C ARG A 141 1.09 -17.35 9.76
N ARG A 142 0.92 -17.96 8.59
CA ARG A 142 1.32 -17.37 7.30
C ARG A 142 0.40 -16.21 6.97
N LEU A 143 0.99 -15.06 6.67
CA LEU A 143 0.26 -13.88 6.24
C LEU A 143 0.15 -13.89 4.71
N PRO A 144 -0.99 -13.49 4.14
CA PRO A 144 -1.20 -13.54 2.70
C PRO A 144 -0.26 -12.56 1.98
N LEU A 145 0.49 -13.08 1.02
CA LEU A 145 1.35 -12.29 0.14
C LEU A 145 0.76 -12.26 -1.26
N GLU A 146 0.73 -11.06 -1.83
CA GLU A 146 0.45 -10.83 -3.23
C GLU A 146 1.75 -10.47 -3.95
N ARG A 147 1.90 -11.00 -5.17
CA ARG A 147 2.99 -10.62 -6.07
C ARG A 147 2.41 -9.82 -7.22
N GLY A 148 2.82 -8.56 -7.33
CA GLY A 148 2.49 -7.69 -8.44
C GLY A 148 3.06 -8.20 -9.77
N GLU A 149 2.55 -7.67 -10.88
CA GLU A 149 3.04 -8.00 -12.23
C GLU A 149 4.53 -7.64 -12.43
N ASP A 150 5.00 -6.64 -11.71
CA ASP A 150 6.41 -6.20 -11.69
C ASP A 150 7.30 -7.07 -10.78
N GLY A 151 6.73 -8.08 -10.11
CA GLY A 151 7.44 -8.97 -9.19
C GLY A 151 7.53 -8.46 -7.76
N LYS A 152 6.98 -7.28 -7.47
CA LYS A 152 6.95 -6.69 -6.14
C LYS A 152 6.05 -7.50 -5.20
N LEU A 153 6.45 -7.61 -3.94
CA LEU A 153 5.75 -8.33 -2.89
C LEU A 153 5.01 -7.34 -1.99
N GLU A 154 3.73 -7.62 -1.75
CA GLU A 154 2.90 -6.84 -0.83
C GLU A 154 2.13 -7.80 0.08
N LEU A 155 1.97 -7.43 1.35
CA LEU A 155 1.04 -8.13 2.23
C LEU A 155 -0.38 -7.80 1.78
N ALA A 156 -1.20 -8.80 1.48
CA ALA A 156 -2.60 -8.57 1.16
C ALA A 156 -3.27 -7.95 2.40
N GLY A 157 -3.96 -6.83 2.21
CA GLY A 157 -4.81 -6.29 3.26
C GLY A 157 -5.87 -7.32 3.67
N GLU A 158 -6.32 -7.28 4.92
CA GLU A 158 -7.52 -8.02 5.30
C GLU A 158 -8.63 -7.68 4.30
N PRO A 159 -9.31 -8.70 3.71
CA PRO A 159 -10.44 -8.42 2.85
C PRO A 159 -11.40 -7.58 3.68
N ALA A 160 -11.76 -6.40 3.17
CA ALA A 160 -12.76 -5.59 3.84
C ALA A 160 -14.00 -6.47 3.99
N ASP A 161 -14.40 -6.77 5.22
CA ASP A 161 -15.64 -7.49 5.49
C ASP A 161 -16.76 -6.71 4.80
N VAL A 162 -17.29 -7.28 3.72
CA VAL A 162 -18.42 -6.70 3.00
C VAL A 162 -19.66 -7.12 3.78
N ASP A 163 -20.04 -6.28 4.75
CA ASP A 163 -21.32 -6.34 5.46
C ASP A 163 -22.53 -6.14 4.50
#